data_AF-A0AB34IDA4-F1
#
_entry.id   AF-A0AB34IDA4-F1
#
_cell.length_a   1.000
_cell.length_b   1.000
_cell.length_c   1.000
_cell.angle_alpha   90.00
_cell.angle_beta   90.00
_cell.angle_gamma   90.00
#
_symmetry.space_group_name_H-M   'P 1'
#
loop_
_entity.id
_entity.type
_entity.pdbx_description
1 polymer ?
#
loop_
_entity_poly.entity_id
_entity_poly.type
_entity_poly.pdbx_seq_one_letter_code
_entity_poly.pdbx_strand_id
1 'polypeptide(L)'
;MAVAAVPLLLSLALPTSWTVRVMRRADILPIARLLETSFAGEAHASWSSALATQALLALDVERRCTTWEWSRHLQLVAESAEGRLLGFAEVWGEDEASVGNQSAHTPQPCLFNLCVARDARRRGVARALIQRCEEACAGWGEAELFLKVRDDNEGAYRLYAAEGYDHFGTVAAADDTPHWQVRWKGGLAPLRLMRKPLGGAPSGTRAPFKRVEELQVSLDYVLSLADRDALVWFVLLVLRNSYALAPAYRLLLLLPVLLALLTYRGIAGVAHF
;
A
#
# COMPACT_ATOMS: atom_id res chain seq x y z
N MET A 1 41.04 29.49 41.33
CA MET A 1 39.75 28.84 41.66
C MET A 1 38.95 28.74 40.38
N ALA A 2 38.75 27.52 39.88
CA ALA A 2 38.19 27.24 38.57
C ALA A 2 36.67 27.39 38.56
N VAL A 3 36.14 28.14 37.59
CA VAL A 3 34.71 28.23 37.29
C VAL A 3 34.37 27.04 36.39
N ALA A 4 33.66 26.06 36.95
CA ALA A 4 33.15 24.92 36.19
C ALA A 4 31.93 25.35 35.36
N ALA A 5 32.10 25.42 34.05
CA ALA A 5 31.00 25.55 33.10
C ALA A 5 30.28 24.20 32.97
N VAL A 6 29.00 24.18 33.34
CA VAL A 6 28.09 23.05 33.09
C VAL A 6 27.55 23.21 31.66
N PRO A 7 27.75 22.26 30.73
CA PRO A 7 27.09 22.33 29.43
C PRO A 7 25.63 21.89 29.57
N LEU A 8 24.75 22.85 29.32
CA LEU A 8 23.32 22.67 29.16
C LEU A 8 23.05 21.89 27.86
N LEU A 9 22.80 20.58 27.94
CA LEU A 9 22.25 19.79 26.84
C LEU A 9 20.94 19.13 27.29
N LEU A 10 19.92 19.97 27.50
CA LEU A 10 18.54 19.54 27.43
C LEU A 10 18.16 19.47 25.95
N SER A 11 18.43 18.32 25.33
CA SER A 11 17.72 17.91 24.12
C SER A 11 16.27 17.64 24.52
N LEU A 12 15.44 18.68 24.47
CA LEU A 12 14.00 18.55 24.53
C LEU A 12 13.57 17.85 23.23
N ALA A 13 13.52 16.52 23.26
CA ALA A 13 12.85 15.75 22.24
C ALA A 13 11.38 16.18 22.24
N LEU A 14 11.00 17.01 21.27
CA LEU A 14 9.60 17.31 21.01
C LEU A 14 8.88 15.95 20.85
N PRO A 15 7.74 15.73 21.53
CA PRO A 15 6.97 14.52 21.31
C PRO A 15 6.62 14.48 19.82
N THR A 16 7.15 13.49 19.10
CA THR A 16 6.83 13.30 17.69
C THR A 16 5.40 12.83 17.61
N SER A 17 4.46 13.78 17.62
CA SER A 17 3.04 13.52 17.43
C SER A 17 2.82 13.13 15.97
N TRP A 18 2.34 11.91 15.77
CA TRP A 18 1.91 11.41 14.48
C TRP A 18 0.55 10.72 14.64
N THR A 19 -0.19 10.61 13.54
CA THR A 19 -1.50 9.98 13.51
C THR A 19 -1.58 8.97 12.37
N VAL A 20 -2.49 8.00 12.47
CA VAL A 20 -2.82 7.08 11.37
C VAL A 20 -4.17 7.50 10.81
N ARG A 21 -4.24 7.60 9.48
CA ARG A 21 -5.46 7.95 8.75
C ARG A 21 -5.58 7.15 7.47
N VAL A 22 -6.78 7.17 6.89
CA VAL A 22 -7.00 6.67 5.52
C VAL A 22 -6.16 7.51 4.55
N MET A 23 -5.57 6.81 3.59
CA MET A 23 -4.85 7.40 2.47
C MET A 23 -5.77 8.32 1.65
N ARG A 24 -5.20 9.40 1.12
CA ARG A 24 -5.79 10.31 0.14
C ARG A 24 -5.04 10.16 -1.19
N ARG A 25 -5.65 10.53 -2.32
CA ARG A 25 -4.96 10.49 -3.62
C ARG A 25 -3.70 11.36 -3.66
N ALA A 26 -3.67 12.48 -2.93
CA ALA A 26 -2.49 13.32 -2.79
C ALA A 26 -1.28 12.57 -2.16
N ASP A 27 -1.52 11.48 -1.43
CA ASP A 27 -0.48 10.67 -0.81
C ASP A 27 0.20 9.69 -1.79
N ILE A 28 -0.35 9.45 -2.99
CA ILE A 28 0.10 8.40 -3.90
C ILE A 28 1.59 8.52 -4.23
N LEU A 29 2.07 9.72 -4.60
CA LEU A 29 3.48 9.93 -4.91
C LEU A 29 4.39 9.78 -3.67
N PRO A 30 4.09 10.43 -2.52
CA PRO A 30 4.81 10.15 -1.28
C PRO A 30 4.86 8.66 -0.90
N ILE A 31 3.75 7.93 -1.05
CA ILE A 31 3.69 6.48 -0.80
C ILE A 31 4.59 5.73 -1.78
N ALA A 32 4.54 6.05 -3.07
CA ALA A 32 5.37 5.38 -4.07
C ALA A 32 6.87 5.54 -3.78
N ARG A 33 7.30 6.74 -3.35
CA ARG A 33 8.69 6.98 -2.90
C ARG A 33 9.03 6.20 -1.63
N LEU A 34 8.11 6.15 -0.68
CA LEU A 34 8.30 5.41 0.56
C LEU A 34 8.40 3.90 0.31
N LEU A 35 7.54 3.34 -0.54
CA LEU A 35 7.59 1.96 -1.00
C LEU A 35 8.94 1.69 -1.65
N GLU A 36 9.29 2.46 -2.68
CA GLU A 36 10.53 2.33 -3.45
C GLU A 36 11.75 2.20 -2.53
N THR A 37 11.93 3.17 -1.62
CA THR A 37 13.06 3.22 -0.70
C THR A 37 13.04 2.16 0.41
N SER A 38 11.87 1.59 0.71
CA SER A 38 11.69 0.61 1.79
C SER A 38 11.89 -0.83 1.33
N PHE A 39 11.54 -1.15 0.09
CA PHE A 39 11.60 -2.50 -0.46
C PHE A 39 12.68 -2.70 -1.53
N ALA A 40 13.40 -1.65 -1.93
CA ALA A 40 14.53 -1.77 -2.85
C ALA A 40 15.57 -2.76 -2.29
N GLY A 41 15.86 -3.82 -3.05
CA GLY A 41 16.88 -4.80 -2.70
C GLY A 41 18.30 -4.29 -2.98
N GLU A 42 18.46 -3.50 -4.03
CA GLU A 42 19.71 -2.82 -4.39
C GLU A 42 19.43 -1.36 -4.76
N ALA A 43 20.49 -0.54 -4.76
CA ALA A 43 20.39 0.82 -5.25
C ALA A 43 20.02 0.82 -6.75
N HIS A 44 19.12 1.74 -7.13
CA HIS A 44 18.78 1.95 -8.53
C HIS A 44 20.02 2.29 -9.36
N ALA A 45 20.14 1.67 -10.54
CA ALA A 45 21.27 1.90 -11.46
C ALA A 45 21.34 3.36 -11.97
N SER A 46 20.22 4.07 -11.97
CA SER A 46 20.12 5.48 -12.34
C SER A 46 18.93 6.17 -11.67
N TRP A 47 18.98 7.50 -11.58
CA TRP A 47 17.83 8.31 -11.12
C TRP A 47 16.57 8.09 -11.97
N SER A 48 16.73 7.85 -13.28
CA SER A 48 15.61 7.61 -14.19
C SER A 48 14.95 6.26 -13.94
N SER A 49 15.72 5.24 -13.54
CA SER A 49 15.17 3.95 -13.13
C SER A 49 14.39 4.05 -11.81
N ALA A 50 14.87 4.86 -10.86
CA ALA A 50 14.13 5.15 -9.63
C ALA A 50 12.80 5.87 -9.93
N LEU A 51 12.83 6.88 -10.82
CA LEU A 51 11.63 7.59 -11.23
C LEU A 51 10.62 6.67 -11.94
N ALA A 52 11.08 5.77 -12.81
CA ALA A 52 10.23 4.79 -13.48
C ALA A 52 9.59 3.83 -12.47
N THR A 53 10.35 3.33 -11.49
CA THR A 53 9.83 2.48 -10.41
C THR A 53 8.81 3.23 -9.55
N GLN A 54 9.08 4.48 -9.18
CA GLN A 54 8.12 5.32 -8.46
C GLN A 54 6.83 5.54 -9.26
N ALA A 55 6.92 5.77 -10.58
CA ALA A 55 5.73 5.91 -11.43
C ALA A 55 4.90 4.61 -11.50
N LEU A 56 5.56 3.45 -11.63
CA LEU A 56 4.88 2.15 -11.63
C LEU A 56 4.23 1.84 -10.28
N LEU A 57 4.89 2.17 -9.16
CA LEU A 57 4.33 2.03 -7.82
C LEU A 57 3.15 2.98 -7.59
N ALA A 58 3.24 4.21 -8.07
CA ALA A 58 2.14 5.16 -7.99
C ALA A 58 0.90 4.66 -8.74
N LEU A 59 1.08 4.09 -9.94
CA LEU A 59 -0.01 3.46 -10.70
C LEU A 59 -0.58 2.23 -10.00
N ASP A 60 0.26 1.42 -9.36
CA ASP A 60 -0.19 0.23 -8.62
C ASP A 60 -0.99 0.60 -7.36
N VAL A 61 -0.54 1.62 -6.62
CA VAL A 61 -1.25 2.17 -5.46
C VAL A 61 -2.58 2.80 -5.88
N GLU A 62 -2.57 3.60 -6.96
CA GLU A 62 -3.76 4.24 -7.52
C GLU A 62 -4.81 3.22 -7.97
N ARG A 63 -4.39 2.17 -8.69
CA ARG A 63 -5.29 1.08 -9.09
C ARG A 63 -6.06 0.52 -7.90
N ARG A 64 -5.40 0.41 -6.75
CA ARG A 64 -5.95 -0.13 -5.50
C ARG A 64 -6.77 0.89 -4.70
N CYS A 65 -6.72 2.18 -5.06
CA CYS A 65 -7.68 3.19 -4.59
C CYS A 65 -9.04 3.07 -5.27
N THR A 66 -9.09 2.48 -6.47
CA THR A 66 -10.32 2.42 -7.25
C THR A 66 -11.24 1.34 -6.70
N THR A 67 -12.43 1.74 -6.22
CA THR A 67 -13.36 0.91 -5.44
C THR A 67 -14.04 -0.22 -6.22
N TRP A 68 -13.65 -0.44 -7.47
CA TRP A 68 -14.35 -1.30 -8.42
C TRP A 68 -13.75 -2.69 -8.55
N GLU A 69 -12.51 -2.89 -8.13
CA GLU A 69 -11.87 -4.21 -8.17
C GLU A 69 -12.01 -4.96 -6.83
N TRP A 70 -12.53 -4.32 -5.77
CA TRP A 70 -12.46 -4.84 -4.39
C TRP A 70 -13.74 -4.58 -3.60
N SER A 71 -14.19 -5.59 -2.84
CA SER A 71 -15.29 -5.44 -1.88
C SER A 71 -14.84 -4.78 -0.58
N ARG A 72 -13.69 -5.19 -0.02
CA ARG A 72 -13.13 -4.61 1.22
C ARG A 72 -11.62 -4.45 1.07
N HIS A 73 -11.19 -3.21 0.92
CA HIS A 73 -9.79 -2.84 0.82
C HIS A 73 -9.59 -1.52 1.57
N LEU A 74 -8.48 -1.40 2.30
CA LEU A 74 -8.16 -0.21 3.06
C LEU A 74 -6.67 0.10 2.96
N GLN A 75 -6.36 1.34 2.60
CA GLN A 75 -5.00 1.88 2.52
C GLN A 75 -4.83 2.92 3.62
N LEU A 76 -3.81 2.76 4.46
CA LEU A 76 -3.54 3.59 5.62
C LEU A 76 -2.18 4.24 5.52
N VAL A 77 -2.10 5.50 5.94
CA VAL A 77 -0.85 6.23 6.10
C VAL A 77 -0.67 6.66 7.54
N ALA A 78 0.58 6.64 8.00
CA ALA A 78 0.98 7.34 9.21
C ALA A 78 1.60 8.68 8.82
N GLU A 79 1.15 9.76 9.44
CA GLU A 79 1.51 11.14 9.09
C GLU A 79 1.95 11.89 10.34
N SER A 80 3.06 12.63 10.24
CA SER A 80 3.53 13.57 11.27
C SER A 80 2.63 14.80 11.37
N ALA A 81 2.75 15.56 12.47
CA ALA A 81 2.04 16.83 12.62
C ALA A 81 2.32 17.83 11.47
N GLU A 82 3.49 17.73 10.84
CA GLU A 82 3.91 18.58 9.72
C GLU A 82 3.45 18.05 8.34
N GLY A 83 2.62 17.00 8.30
CA GLY A 83 2.08 16.45 7.05
C GLY A 83 3.03 15.52 6.29
N ARG A 84 4.21 15.21 6.85
CA ARG A 84 5.13 14.21 6.25
C ARG A 84 4.63 12.80 6.51
N LEU A 85 4.58 11.97 5.47
CA LEU A 85 4.32 10.54 5.61
C LEU A 85 5.48 9.81 6.27
N LEU A 86 5.15 9.04 7.30
CA LEU A 86 6.06 8.24 8.12
C LEU A 86 5.93 6.75 7.83
N GLY A 87 4.76 6.30 7.37
CA GLY A 87 4.49 4.89 7.14
C GLY A 87 3.27 4.68 6.25
N PHE A 88 3.16 3.48 5.71
CA PHE A 88 2.07 3.05 4.85
C PHE A 88 1.79 1.57 5.10
N ALA A 89 0.52 1.18 5.07
CA ALA A 89 0.09 -0.21 5.17
C ALA A 89 -1.25 -0.39 4.48
N GLU A 90 -1.51 -1.61 4.03
CA GLU A 90 -2.72 -1.92 3.31
C GLU A 90 -3.27 -3.26 3.76
N VAL A 91 -4.59 -3.37 3.75
CA VAL A 91 -5.29 -4.60 4.07
C VAL A 91 -6.38 -4.87 3.05
N TRP A 92 -6.49 -6.12 2.67
CA TRP A 92 -7.42 -6.60 1.66
C TRP A 92 -8.20 -7.79 2.20
N GLY A 93 -9.53 -7.73 2.17
CA GLY A 93 -10.40 -8.83 2.57
C GLY A 93 -11.52 -9.11 1.55
N GLU A 94 -11.67 -10.34 1.08
CA GLU A 94 -12.79 -10.74 0.20
C GLU A 94 -13.38 -12.09 0.63
N ASP A 95 -14.67 -12.31 0.32
CA ASP A 95 -15.21 -13.52 -0.34
C ASP A 95 -16.55 -13.14 -1.04
N GLU A 96 -17.39 -13.95 -1.71
CA GLU A 96 -17.70 -15.40 -1.68
C GLU A 96 -16.93 -16.20 -2.76
N ALA A 97 -15.62 -16.34 -2.57
CA ALA A 97 -14.63 -16.88 -3.50
C ALA A 97 -14.25 -15.92 -4.65
N SER A 98 -13.51 -14.84 -4.33
CA SER A 98 -12.52 -14.20 -5.23
C SER A 98 -12.86 -14.23 -6.74
N VAL A 99 -14.05 -13.74 -7.11
CA VAL A 99 -14.84 -14.20 -8.27
C VAL A 99 -14.00 -14.33 -9.56
N GLY A 100 -13.70 -15.58 -9.92
CA GLY A 100 -12.95 -15.99 -11.12
C GLY A 100 -11.54 -16.54 -10.90
N ASN A 101 -10.93 -16.35 -9.72
CA ASN A 101 -9.56 -16.80 -9.45
C ASN A 101 -9.49 -17.96 -8.45
N GLN A 102 -9.58 -19.19 -8.96
CA GLN A 102 -9.48 -20.43 -8.16
C GLN A 102 -8.04 -20.77 -7.74
N SER A 103 -7.02 -20.04 -8.22
CA SER A 103 -5.61 -20.25 -7.86
C SER A 103 -5.09 -19.28 -6.80
N ALA A 104 -5.96 -18.49 -6.15
CA ALA A 104 -5.55 -17.60 -5.07
C ALA A 104 -5.11 -18.39 -3.82
N HIS A 105 -3.81 -18.64 -3.70
CA HIS A 105 -3.22 -19.43 -2.61
C HIS A 105 -3.07 -18.68 -1.26
N THR A 106 -3.57 -17.45 -1.15
CA THR A 106 -3.34 -16.60 0.02
C THR A 106 -4.60 -16.50 0.86
N PRO A 107 -4.58 -16.94 2.12
CA PRO A 107 -5.68 -16.69 3.04
C PRO A 107 -5.96 -15.19 3.18
N GLN A 108 -7.24 -14.84 3.24
CA GLN A 108 -7.72 -13.46 3.38
C GLN A 108 -8.54 -13.33 4.67
N PRO A 109 -8.63 -12.13 5.26
CA PRO A 109 -7.99 -10.88 4.84
C PRO A 109 -6.47 -10.90 5.02
N CYS A 110 -5.74 -10.20 4.16
CA CYS A 110 -4.28 -10.13 4.18
C CYS A 110 -3.79 -8.69 4.35
N LEU A 111 -2.86 -8.46 5.28
CA LEU A 111 -2.07 -7.24 5.41
C LEU A 111 -0.82 -7.33 4.52
N PHE A 112 -0.53 -6.27 3.77
CA PHE A 112 0.60 -6.21 2.86
C PHE A 112 1.13 -4.78 2.69
N ASN A 113 2.28 -4.67 2.01
CA ASN A 113 2.98 -3.40 1.72
C ASN A 113 3.29 -2.51 2.95
N LEU A 114 3.33 -3.07 4.16
CA LEU A 114 3.72 -2.35 5.37
C LEU A 114 5.15 -1.83 5.25
N CYS A 115 5.31 -0.52 5.27
CA CYS A 115 6.62 0.14 5.29
C CYS A 115 6.62 1.37 6.20
N VAL A 116 7.80 1.67 6.75
CA VAL A 116 8.02 2.84 7.63
C VAL A 116 9.32 3.51 7.22
N ALA A 117 9.25 4.84 7.10
CA ALA A 117 10.38 5.70 6.76
C ALA A 117 11.53 5.43 7.73
N ARG A 118 12.76 5.33 7.21
CA ARG A 118 13.92 4.84 7.99
C ARG A 118 14.14 5.63 9.29
N ASP A 119 13.94 6.94 9.23
CA ASP A 119 14.07 7.88 10.35
C ASP A 119 12.89 7.83 11.36
N ALA A 120 11.76 7.25 10.97
CA ALA A 120 10.57 7.06 11.80
C ALA A 120 10.45 5.64 12.40
N ARG A 121 11.40 4.74 12.10
CA ARG A 121 11.41 3.37 12.64
C ARG A 121 11.63 3.36 14.16
N ARG A 122 11.18 2.28 14.79
CA ARG A 122 11.29 2.05 16.25
C ARG A 122 10.55 3.08 17.12
N ARG A 123 9.60 3.82 16.54
CA ARG A 123 8.73 4.80 17.23
C ARG A 123 7.27 4.35 17.35
N GLY A 124 6.98 3.07 17.11
CA GLY A 124 5.61 2.52 17.18
C GLY A 124 4.75 2.73 15.92
N VAL A 125 5.25 3.41 14.88
CA VAL A 125 4.49 3.68 13.63
C VAL A 125 3.95 2.39 12.98
N ALA A 126 4.80 1.38 12.81
CA ALA A 126 4.39 0.11 12.19
C ALA A 126 3.32 -0.61 13.01
N ARG A 127 3.47 -0.61 14.34
CA ARG A 127 2.50 -1.19 15.28
C ARG A 127 1.13 -0.52 15.15
N ALA A 128 1.09 0.80 15.12
CA ALA A 128 -0.18 1.50 14.98
C ALA A 128 -0.84 1.24 13.63
N LEU A 129 -0.07 1.15 12.54
CA LEU A 129 -0.61 0.75 11.23
C LEU A 129 -1.20 -0.66 11.28
N ILE A 130 -0.49 -1.63 11.89
CA ILE A 130 -0.98 -3.00 12.07
C ILE A 130 -2.28 -3.02 12.88
N GLN A 131 -2.33 -2.32 14.02
CA GLN A 131 -3.51 -2.23 14.87
C GLN A 131 -4.72 -1.68 14.13
N ARG A 132 -4.54 -0.63 13.31
CA ARG A 132 -5.63 -0.09 12.48
C ARG A 132 -6.12 -1.06 11.40
N CYS A 133 -5.23 -1.88 10.83
CA CYS A 133 -5.63 -2.95 9.91
C CYS A 133 -6.43 -4.06 10.65
N GLU A 134 -6.00 -4.43 11.86
CA GLU A 134 -6.69 -5.41 12.72
C GLU A 134 -8.09 -4.91 13.11
N GLU A 135 -8.20 -3.65 13.54
CA GLU A 135 -9.48 -2.98 13.84
C GLU A 135 -10.41 -2.98 12.62
N ALA A 136 -9.89 -2.67 11.43
CA ALA A 136 -10.67 -2.68 10.20
C ALA A 136 -11.19 -4.09 9.86
N CYS A 137 -10.35 -5.12 9.96
CA CYS A 137 -10.75 -6.50 9.69
C CYS A 137 -11.76 -7.01 10.71
N ALA A 138 -11.56 -6.71 11.99
CA ALA A 138 -12.52 -7.04 13.04
C ALA A 138 -13.87 -6.33 12.80
N GLY A 139 -13.83 -5.06 12.37
CA GLY A 139 -15.01 -4.30 11.94
C GLY A 139 -15.71 -4.87 10.70
N TRP A 140 -14.99 -5.60 9.86
CA TRP A 140 -15.56 -6.38 8.74
C TRP A 140 -16.13 -7.73 9.15
N GLY A 141 -16.06 -8.08 10.44
CA GLY A 141 -16.50 -9.37 10.98
C GLY A 141 -15.53 -10.52 10.73
N GLU A 142 -14.27 -10.23 10.39
CA GLU A 142 -13.25 -11.25 10.14
C GLU A 142 -12.66 -11.75 11.47
N ALA A 143 -12.44 -13.06 11.57
CA ALA A 143 -11.94 -13.72 12.77
C ALA A 143 -10.41 -13.80 12.81
N GLU A 144 -9.74 -13.69 11.67
CA GLU A 144 -8.29 -13.79 11.55
C GLU A 144 -7.78 -12.71 10.58
N LEU A 145 -6.52 -12.30 10.75
CA LEU A 145 -5.77 -11.51 9.79
C LEU A 145 -4.49 -12.25 9.41
N PHE A 146 -4.25 -12.34 8.12
CA PHE A 146 -3.10 -13.01 7.53
C PHE A 146 -2.09 -12.00 7.00
N LEU A 147 -0.84 -12.44 6.85
CA LEU A 147 0.20 -11.67 6.15
C LEU A 147 1.27 -12.59 5.58
N LYS A 148 2.08 -12.02 4.69
CA LYS A 148 3.28 -12.65 4.17
C LYS A 148 4.50 -11.80 4.46
N VAL A 149 5.57 -12.44 4.87
CA VAL A 149 6.89 -11.79 5.03
C VAL A 149 7.94 -12.59 4.27
N ARG A 150 8.85 -11.91 3.56
CA ARG A 150 9.99 -12.59 2.95
C ARG A 150 10.81 -13.28 4.03
N ASP A 151 11.27 -14.49 3.72
CA ASP A 151 12.08 -15.30 4.63
C ASP A 151 13.40 -14.62 5.03
N ASP A 152 13.93 -13.73 4.18
CA ASP A 152 15.12 -12.93 4.46
C ASP A 152 14.85 -11.65 5.28
N ASN A 153 13.59 -11.34 5.60
CA ASN A 153 13.20 -10.13 6.32
C ASN A 153 12.92 -10.39 7.81
N GLU A 154 13.98 -10.75 8.54
CA GLU A 154 13.93 -11.02 9.98
C GLU A 154 13.38 -9.85 10.82
N GLY A 155 13.63 -8.62 10.38
CA GLY A 155 13.12 -7.42 11.07
C GLY A 155 11.60 -7.34 11.06
N ALA A 156 10.97 -7.62 9.90
CA ALA A 156 9.52 -7.65 9.78
C ALA A 156 8.92 -8.90 10.47
N TYR A 157 9.56 -10.07 10.34
CA TYR A 157 9.12 -11.28 11.03
C TYR A 157 9.04 -11.09 12.55
N ARG A 158 10.09 -10.54 13.16
CA ARG A 158 10.11 -10.26 14.61
C ARG A 158 9.09 -9.20 15.02
N LEU A 159 8.84 -8.21 14.16
CA LEU A 159 7.77 -7.24 14.40
C LEU A 159 6.41 -7.96 14.47
N TYR A 160 6.06 -8.75 13.45
CA TYR A 160 4.77 -9.43 13.41
C TYR A 160 4.60 -10.45 14.54
N ALA A 161 5.65 -11.22 14.86
CA ALA A 161 5.63 -12.13 16.00
C ALA A 161 5.39 -11.38 17.32
N ALA A 162 6.02 -10.21 17.51
CA ALA A 162 5.80 -9.38 18.71
C ALA A 162 4.39 -8.76 18.77
N GLU A 163 3.72 -8.59 17.63
CA GLU A 163 2.32 -8.16 17.57
C GLU A 163 1.32 -9.34 17.68
N GLY A 164 1.80 -10.57 17.89
CA GLY A 164 0.97 -11.75 18.13
C GLY A 164 0.59 -12.53 16.87
N TYR A 165 1.31 -12.37 15.77
CA TYR A 165 1.16 -13.22 14.59
C TYR A 165 2.00 -14.48 14.71
N ASP A 166 1.38 -15.63 14.46
CA ASP A 166 2.03 -16.93 14.45
C ASP A 166 2.32 -17.38 13.02
N HIS A 167 3.50 -17.97 12.81
CA HIS A 167 3.87 -18.61 11.54
C HIS A 167 3.12 -19.93 11.38
N PHE A 168 2.48 -20.15 10.22
CA PHE A 168 1.71 -21.37 9.95
C PHE A 168 2.08 -22.07 8.63
N GLY A 169 2.98 -21.49 7.85
CA GLY A 169 3.40 -22.09 6.58
C GLY A 169 4.41 -21.25 5.81
N THR A 170 5.00 -21.84 4.79
CA THR A 170 5.92 -21.16 3.88
C THR A 170 5.55 -21.51 2.46
N VAL A 171 5.54 -20.53 1.57
CA VAL A 171 5.31 -20.71 0.13
C VAL A 171 6.51 -20.24 -0.65
N ALA A 172 6.77 -20.87 -1.79
CA ALA A 172 7.71 -20.32 -2.77
C ALA A 172 7.25 -18.92 -3.20
N ALA A 173 8.18 -18.09 -3.67
CA ALA A 173 7.81 -16.84 -4.29
C ALA A 173 6.92 -17.14 -5.51
N ALA A 174 5.84 -16.38 -5.70
CA ALA A 174 4.90 -16.65 -6.77
C ALA A 174 5.55 -16.38 -8.15
N ASP A 175 5.46 -17.36 -9.05
CA ASP A 175 6.04 -17.32 -10.40
C ASP A 175 5.43 -16.23 -11.30
N ASP A 176 4.26 -15.69 -10.93
CA ASP A 176 3.52 -14.66 -11.66
C ASP A 176 3.90 -13.21 -11.24
N THR A 177 4.82 -13.03 -10.30
CA THR A 177 5.27 -11.70 -9.87
C THR A 177 5.90 -10.95 -11.05
N PRO A 178 5.43 -9.73 -11.39
CA PRO A 178 5.96 -8.99 -12.53
C PRO A 178 7.48 -8.80 -12.44
N HIS A 179 8.21 -9.06 -13.53
CA HIS A 179 9.68 -9.00 -13.56
C HIS A 179 10.28 -7.70 -13.00
N TRP A 180 9.61 -6.56 -13.21
CA TRP A 180 10.06 -5.28 -12.67
C TRP A 180 10.03 -5.23 -11.14
N GLN A 181 9.03 -5.87 -10.51
CA GLN A 181 8.93 -5.98 -9.05
C GLN A 181 10.00 -6.92 -8.50
N VAL A 182 10.23 -8.05 -9.17
CA VAL A 182 11.29 -9.00 -8.80
C VAL A 182 12.63 -8.28 -8.80
N ARG A 183 12.95 -7.55 -9.88
CA ARG A 183 14.20 -6.79 -9.99
C ARG A 183 14.32 -5.73 -8.90
N TRP A 184 13.30 -4.91 -8.70
CA TRP A 184 13.32 -3.84 -7.71
C TRP A 184 13.48 -4.37 -6.27
N LYS A 185 12.81 -5.48 -5.93
CA LYS A 185 12.89 -6.13 -4.61
C LYS A 185 14.19 -6.94 -4.39
N GLY A 186 15.12 -6.94 -5.34
CA GLY A 186 16.38 -7.70 -5.23
C GLY A 186 16.19 -9.21 -5.40
N GLY A 187 15.23 -9.64 -6.21
CA GLY A 187 14.96 -11.04 -6.53
C GLY A 187 13.80 -11.65 -5.78
N LEU A 188 13.56 -12.93 -6.07
CA LEU A 188 12.55 -13.75 -5.41
C LEU A 188 13.09 -14.31 -4.09
N ALA A 189 12.24 -14.38 -3.08
CA ALA A 189 12.53 -15.08 -1.84
C ALA A 189 11.27 -15.82 -1.36
N PRO A 190 11.42 -16.97 -0.69
CA PRO A 190 10.28 -17.64 -0.05
C PRO A 190 9.53 -16.70 0.89
N LEU A 191 8.23 -16.92 1.04
CA LEU A 191 7.37 -16.12 1.90
C LEU A 191 6.89 -16.96 3.07
N ARG A 192 7.17 -16.50 4.29
CA ARG A 192 6.54 -17.02 5.51
C ARG A 192 5.12 -16.47 5.61
N LEU A 193 4.16 -17.36 5.79
CA LEU A 193 2.77 -17.03 6.04
C LEU A 193 2.54 -16.92 7.54
N MET A 194 1.98 -15.81 7.98
CA MET A 194 1.67 -15.58 9.40
C MET A 194 0.20 -15.22 9.56
N ARG A 195 -0.39 -15.59 10.70
CA ARG A 195 -1.79 -15.33 11.03
C ARG A 195 -1.94 -14.86 12.47
N LYS A 196 -2.98 -14.08 12.74
CA LYS A 196 -3.37 -13.67 14.09
C LYS A 196 -4.89 -13.76 14.24
N PRO A 197 -5.40 -14.46 15.27
CA PRO A 197 -6.80 -14.39 15.66
C PRO A 197 -7.18 -12.97 16.13
N LEU A 198 -8.27 -12.43 15.62
CA LEU A 198 -8.83 -11.14 16.03
C LEU A 198 -9.81 -11.38 17.19
N GLY A 199 -9.52 -10.83 18.36
CA GLY A 199 -10.22 -11.13 19.62
C GLY A 199 -11.64 -10.57 19.80
N GLY A 200 -12.41 -10.43 18.73
CA GLY A 200 -13.79 -9.94 18.76
C GLY A 200 -14.79 -11.04 18.37
N ALA A 201 -15.88 -11.20 19.12
CA ALA A 201 -17.06 -11.86 18.56
C ALA A 201 -17.47 -11.06 17.32
N PRO A 202 -17.90 -11.69 16.20
CA PRO A 202 -18.36 -10.96 15.02
C PRO A 202 -19.58 -10.13 15.43
N SER A 203 -19.34 -8.86 15.81
CA SER A 203 -20.36 -8.02 16.43
C SER A 203 -21.20 -7.28 15.41
N GLY A 204 -21.12 -7.68 14.14
CA GLY A 204 -21.85 -7.09 13.03
C GLY A 204 -22.17 -8.15 11.99
N THR A 205 -23.29 -7.96 11.31
CA THR A 205 -23.57 -8.62 10.03
C THR A 205 -22.36 -8.38 9.13
N ARG A 206 -21.74 -9.45 8.62
CA ARG A 206 -20.64 -9.36 7.65
C ARG A 206 -21.05 -8.36 6.57
N ALA A 207 -20.24 -7.32 6.34
CA ALA A 207 -20.56 -6.31 5.34
C ALA A 207 -20.86 -7.02 4.01
N PRO A 208 -22.01 -6.73 3.35
CA PRO A 208 -22.41 -7.48 2.17
C PRO A 208 -21.35 -7.33 1.07
N PHE A 209 -21.02 -8.44 0.43
CA PHE A 209 -20.09 -8.46 -0.69
C PHE A 209 -20.68 -7.70 -1.87
N LYS A 210 -19.82 -7.00 -2.63
CA LYS A 210 -20.23 -6.46 -3.91
C LYS A 210 -20.42 -7.61 -4.89
N ARG A 211 -21.56 -7.65 -5.55
CA ARG A 211 -21.80 -8.53 -6.70
C ARG A 211 -20.96 -8.04 -7.89
N VAL A 212 -20.70 -8.92 -8.86
CA VAL A 212 -19.89 -8.58 -10.05
C VAL A 212 -20.48 -7.38 -10.81
N GLU A 213 -21.81 -7.25 -10.82
CA GLU A 213 -22.51 -6.14 -11.45
C GLU A 213 -22.26 -4.81 -10.72
N GLU A 214 -21.96 -4.86 -9.42
CA GLU A 214 -21.62 -3.70 -8.58
C GLU A 214 -20.13 -3.33 -8.65
N LEU A 215 -19.33 -4.16 -9.33
CA LEU A 215 -17.93 -3.88 -9.69
C LEU A 215 -17.82 -3.18 -11.06
N GLN A 216 -18.93 -2.98 -11.78
CA GLN A 216 -18.93 -2.26 -13.04
C GLN A 216 -18.86 -0.74 -12.82
N VAL A 217 -17.91 -0.11 -13.50
CA VAL A 217 -17.72 1.35 -13.47
C VAL A 217 -18.37 1.97 -14.69
N SER A 218 -19.47 2.68 -14.49
CA SER A 218 -20.04 3.52 -15.55
C SER A 218 -19.43 4.92 -15.50
N LEU A 219 -19.37 5.58 -16.66
CA LEU A 219 -19.00 6.99 -16.74
C LEU A 219 -19.96 7.84 -15.88
N ASP A 220 -21.24 7.51 -15.85
CA ASP A 220 -22.26 8.21 -15.06
C ASP A 220 -21.96 8.17 -13.56
N TYR A 221 -21.55 7.02 -13.02
CA TYR A 221 -21.14 6.94 -11.63
C TYR A 221 -19.92 7.82 -11.37
N VAL A 222 -18.91 7.79 -12.24
CA VAL A 222 -17.68 8.59 -12.03
C VAL A 222 -17.99 10.09 -12.07
N LEU A 223 -18.86 10.53 -12.98
CA LEU A 223 -19.35 11.90 -13.03
C LEU A 223 -20.14 12.27 -11.77
N SER A 224 -20.88 11.33 -11.17
CA SER A 224 -21.63 11.56 -9.93
C SER A 224 -20.75 11.84 -8.70
N LEU A 225 -19.48 11.41 -8.71
CA LEU A 225 -18.54 11.69 -7.63
C LEU A 225 -18.14 13.17 -7.55
N ALA A 226 -18.40 13.95 -8.61
CA ALA A 226 -17.98 15.36 -8.75
C ALA A 226 -16.47 15.58 -8.49
N ASP A 227 -15.67 14.53 -8.68
CA ASP A 227 -14.23 14.51 -8.46
C ASP A 227 -13.50 14.50 -9.81
N ARG A 228 -12.84 15.62 -10.14
CA ARG A 228 -12.09 15.77 -11.40
C ARG A 228 -10.97 14.74 -11.52
N ASP A 229 -10.33 14.39 -10.41
CA ASP A 229 -9.28 13.37 -10.43
C ASP A 229 -9.89 12.01 -10.76
N ALA A 230 -11.08 11.70 -10.22
CA ALA A 230 -11.74 10.43 -10.50
C ALA A 230 -12.06 10.25 -11.98
N LEU A 231 -12.44 11.33 -12.67
CA LEU A 231 -12.68 11.31 -14.11
C LEU A 231 -11.39 11.09 -14.91
N VAL A 232 -10.31 11.80 -14.57
CA VAL A 232 -9.00 11.60 -15.22
C VAL A 232 -8.55 10.16 -15.05
N TRP A 233 -8.65 9.61 -13.85
CA TRP A 233 -8.26 8.23 -13.55
C TRP A 233 -9.15 7.19 -14.25
N PHE A 234 -10.46 7.42 -14.32
CA PHE A 234 -11.35 6.56 -15.10
C PHE A 234 -10.96 6.53 -16.58
N VAL A 235 -10.66 7.67 -17.19
CA VAL A 235 -10.19 7.74 -18.59
C VAL A 235 -8.86 6.99 -18.75
N LEU A 236 -7.91 7.18 -17.83
CA LEU A 236 -6.63 6.45 -17.86
C LEU A 236 -6.82 4.93 -17.71
N LEU A 237 -7.75 4.50 -16.84
CA LEU A 237 -8.09 3.10 -16.64
C LEU A 237 -8.75 2.49 -17.87
N VAL A 238 -9.71 3.19 -18.49
CA VAL A 238 -10.34 2.77 -19.75
C VAL A 238 -9.30 2.65 -20.85
N LEU A 239 -8.45 3.67 -21.03
CA LEU A 239 -7.38 3.64 -22.02
C LEU A 239 -6.45 2.44 -21.77
N ARG A 240 -5.98 2.26 -20.53
CA ARG A 240 -5.13 1.14 -20.10
C ARG A 240 -5.76 -0.21 -20.40
N ASN A 241 -7.00 -0.43 -20.00
CA ASN A 241 -7.68 -1.72 -20.18
C ASN A 241 -8.08 -1.95 -21.64
N SER A 242 -8.27 -0.90 -22.44
CA SER A 242 -8.47 -1.02 -23.90
C SER A 242 -7.24 -1.60 -24.62
N TYR A 243 -6.03 -1.40 -24.08
CA TYR A 243 -4.81 -2.05 -24.60
C TYR A 243 -4.80 -3.57 -24.45
N ALA A 244 -5.61 -4.14 -23.54
CA ALA A 244 -5.75 -5.58 -23.41
C ALA A 244 -6.56 -6.22 -24.56
N LEU A 245 -7.25 -5.41 -25.39
CA LEU A 245 -8.21 -5.90 -26.39
C LEU A 245 -7.67 -6.00 -27.83
N ALA A 246 -6.45 -5.54 -28.14
CA ALA A 246 -5.90 -5.68 -29.51
C ALA A 246 -4.35 -5.70 -29.60
N PRO A 247 -3.74 -6.66 -30.32
CA PRO A 247 -2.28 -6.78 -30.49
C PRO A 247 -1.60 -5.58 -31.14
N ALA A 248 -2.35 -4.77 -31.91
CA ALA A 248 -1.83 -3.62 -32.65
C ALA A 248 -1.36 -2.46 -31.75
N TYR A 249 -1.76 -2.44 -30.47
CA TYR A 249 -1.46 -1.34 -29.55
C TYR A 249 -0.33 -1.64 -28.54
N ARG A 250 0.36 -2.78 -28.67
CA ARG A 250 1.51 -3.15 -27.82
C ARG A 250 2.70 -2.17 -27.85
N LEU A 251 2.71 -1.23 -28.80
CA LEU A 251 3.81 -0.27 -29.03
C LEU A 251 3.76 1.00 -28.17
N LEU A 252 2.73 1.22 -27.34
CA LEU A 252 2.59 2.43 -26.51
C LEU A 252 2.72 2.16 -24.99
N LEU A 253 3.64 1.28 -24.60
CA LEU A 253 4.05 1.08 -23.19
C LEU A 253 4.41 2.39 -22.46
N LEU A 254 4.81 3.41 -23.21
CA LEU A 254 5.18 4.72 -22.67
C LEU A 254 4.00 5.67 -22.48
N LEU A 255 2.83 5.46 -23.11
CA LEU A 255 1.73 6.43 -23.07
C LEU A 255 1.06 6.51 -21.68
N PRO A 256 0.72 5.39 -21.00
CA PRO A 256 0.19 5.46 -19.64
C PRO A 256 1.21 6.03 -18.65
N VAL A 257 2.50 5.73 -18.86
CA VAL A 257 3.61 6.28 -18.05
C VAL A 257 3.77 7.77 -18.29
N LEU A 258 3.71 8.24 -19.54
CA LEU A 258 3.75 9.66 -19.91
C LEU A 258 2.54 10.42 -19.38
N LEU A 259 1.34 9.86 -19.49
CA LEU A 259 0.12 10.44 -18.95
C LEU A 259 0.18 10.51 -17.43
N ALA A 260 0.65 9.45 -16.75
CA ALA A 260 0.89 9.48 -15.31
C ALA A 260 1.90 10.58 -14.94
N LEU A 261 3.05 10.64 -15.63
CA LEU A 261 4.07 11.67 -15.41
C LEU A 261 3.53 13.09 -15.65
N LEU A 262 2.65 13.28 -16.64
CA LEU A 262 2.01 14.57 -16.92
C LEU A 262 0.98 14.95 -15.85
N THR A 263 0.13 14.03 -15.43
CA THR A 263 -0.81 14.23 -14.32
C THR A 263 -0.06 14.57 -13.03
N TYR A 264 1.01 13.84 -12.71
CA TYR A 264 1.79 14.04 -11.50
C TYR A 264 2.72 15.26 -11.54
N ARG A 265 3.20 15.69 -12.72
CA ARG A 265 3.88 16.99 -12.88
C ARG A 265 2.91 18.16 -12.81
N GLY A 266 1.69 18.01 -13.32
CA GLY A 266 0.64 19.03 -13.24
C GLY A 266 0.22 19.32 -11.81
N ILE A 267 0.09 18.28 -10.97
CA ILE A 267 -0.27 18.41 -9.54
C ILE A 267 0.84 19.12 -8.75
N ALA A 268 2.12 18.92 -9.08
CA ALA A 268 3.23 19.64 -8.45
C ALA A 268 3.34 21.11 -8.90
N GLY A 269 2.64 21.51 -9.98
CA GLY A 269 2.63 22.86 -10.51
C GLY A 269 1.45 23.72 -10.06
N VAL A 270 0.41 23.14 -9.44
CA VAL A 270 -0.70 23.90 -8.85
C VAL A 270 -0.36 24.21 -7.39
N ALA A 271 0.56 25.16 -7.22
CA ALA A 271 0.58 25.96 -6.02
C ALA A 271 -0.76 26.68 -5.90
N HIS A 272 -1.32 26.65 -4.68
CA HIS A 272 -2.46 27.40 -4.17
C HIS A 272 -2.98 28.56 -5.04
N PHE A 273 -4.27 28.48 -5.35
CA PHE A 273 -5.20 29.59 -5.11
C PHE A 273 -6.32 29.11 -4.21
#